data_AF-A0A2V9I817-F1
#
_entry.id   AF-A0A2V9I817-F1
#
_cell.length_a   1.000
_cell.length_b   1.000
_cell.length_c   1.000
_cell.angle_alpha   90.00
_cell.angle_beta   90.00
_cell.angle_gamma   90.00
#
_symmetry.space_group_name_H-M   'P 1'
#
loop_
_entity.id
_entity.type
_entity.pdbx_description
1 polymer ?
#
loop_
_entity_poly.entity_id
_entity_poly.type
_entity_poly.pdbx_seq_one_letter_code
_entity_poly.pdbx_strand_id
1 'polypeptide(L)'
;MSPFLDPSAANGHVPLASFRYLERTVPGLPGIRQLEAEIGARLSTLRIASERLRNRRIAVSAGSRGIASLAEIVRCVCAWLRTQGAEPFVFPAMGTHGGGTAEGQSKILEDYGVRSDYVGAEIRSDMAAASLGETPEGFQAFMDRAAAEADGVVVVNRVKPHTDFSGKIESGLLKMMAVGMG
;
A
#
# COMPACT_ATOMS: atom_id res chain seq x y z
N MET A 1 27.22 -10.76 34.80
CA MET A 1 26.33 -9.90 35.62
C MET A 1 25.75 -8.86 34.70
N SER A 2 24.43 -8.91 34.49
CA SER A 2 23.72 -8.03 33.56
C SER A 2 23.56 -6.62 34.18
N PRO A 3 23.73 -5.52 33.43
CA PRO A 3 23.46 -4.18 33.91
C PRO A 3 21.96 -3.89 33.80
N PHE A 4 21.12 -4.71 34.45
CA PHE A 4 19.71 -4.36 34.60
C PHE A 4 19.57 -3.46 35.83
N LEU A 5 19.22 -2.22 35.50
CA LEU A 5 18.86 -1.08 36.32
C LEU A 5 18.25 -1.43 37.68
N ASP A 6 18.75 -0.74 38.69
CA ASP A 6 18.22 -0.71 40.05
C ASP A 6 16.74 -0.25 40.05
N PRO A 7 15.78 -1.10 40.46
CA PRO A 7 14.36 -0.73 40.52
C PRO A 7 14.04 0.30 41.61
N SER A 8 15.01 0.67 42.45
CA SER A 8 14.90 1.73 43.46
C SER A 8 15.43 3.09 43.00
N ALA A 9 15.97 3.19 41.78
CA ALA A 9 16.19 4.47 41.12
C ALA A 9 14.82 5.09 40.85
N ALA A 10 14.38 5.92 41.80
CA ALA A 10 13.12 6.61 41.80
C ALA A 10 12.76 7.07 40.38
N ASN A 11 11.49 6.92 40.02
CA ASN A 11 10.83 7.73 38.99
C ASN A 11 10.82 9.21 39.44
N GLY A 12 12.01 9.73 39.77
CA GLY A 12 12.26 11.07 40.24
C GLY A 12 11.60 11.99 39.25
N HIS A 13 10.88 12.98 39.79
CA HIS A 13 10.13 13.98 39.05
C HIS A 13 10.79 14.29 37.70
N VAL A 14 10.39 13.59 36.65
CA VAL A 14 10.79 13.90 35.29
C VAL A 14 9.88 15.05 34.92
N PRO A 15 10.38 16.30 34.85
CA PRO A 15 9.55 17.40 34.43
C PRO A 15 9.01 17.06 33.04
N LEU A 16 7.69 16.86 32.95
CA LEU A 16 7.05 16.66 31.66
C LEU A 16 7.31 17.93 30.83
N ALA A 17 7.73 17.73 29.59
CA ALA A 17 7.87 18.84 28.65
C ALA A 17 6.55 19.61 28.60
N SER A 18 6.62 20.93 28.43
CA SER A 18 5.41 21.74 28.39
C SER A 18 4.49 21.25 27.27
N PHE A 19 3.31 20.76 27.62
CA PHE A 19 2.29 20.44 26.64
C PHE A 19 1.89 21.71 25.89
N ARG A 20 1.88 21.63 24.57
CA ARG A 20 1.35 22.68 23.69
C ARG A 20 0.04 22.17 23.12
N TYR A 21 -0.95 23.05 23.00
CA TYR A 21 -2.12 22.76 22.20
C TYR A 21 -1.68 22.66 20.73
N LEU A 22 -1.81 21.46 20.17
CA LEU A 22 -1.75 21.26 18.73
C LEU A 22 -3.18 21.38 18.21
N GLU A 23 -3.45 22.46 17.49
CA GLU A 23 -4.68 22.58 16.73
C GLU A 23 -4.61 21.67 15.51
N ARG A 24 -5.44 20.64 15.48
CA ARG A 24 -5.61 19.82 14.29
C ARG A 24 -6.42 20.63 13.28
N THR A 25 -5.73 21.21 12.31
CA THR A 25 -6.40 21.83 11.17
C THR A 25 -7.13 20.75 10.36
N VAL A 26 -8.35 21.08 9.92
CA VAL A 26 -9.08 20.23 8.97
C VAL A 26 -8.29 20.20 7.65
N PRO A 27 -8.33 19.08 6.90
CA PRO A 27 -7.75 19.07 5.56
C PRO A 27 -8.30 20.24 4.74
N GLY A 28 -7.42 20.97 4.06
CA GLY A 28 -7.82 22.11 3.22
C GLY A 28 -8.69 21.72 2.01
N LEU A 29 -8.84 20.41 1.76
CA LEU A 29 -9.68 19.87 0.70
C LEU A 29 -10.82 19.04 1.30
N PRO A 30 -12.06 19.20 0.81
CA PRO A 30 -13.17 18.37 1.23
C PRO A 30 -12.93 16.91 0.81
N GLY A 31 -13.37 15.97 1.64
CA GLY A 31 -13.39 14.56 1.27
C GLY A 31 -14.32 14.29 0.08
N ILE A 32 -13.97 13.29 -0.72
CA ILE A 32 -14.82 12.81 -1.82
C ILE A 32 -16.02 12.09 -1.22
N ARG A 33 -17.24 12.59 -1.46
CA ARG A 33 -18.47 12.00 -0.90
C ARG A 33 -18.93 10.74 -1.62
N GLN A 34 -18.72 10.68 -2.93
CA GLN A 34 -19.13 9.55 -3.79
C GLN A 34 -17.87 8.85 -4.33
N LEU A 35 -17.17 8.16 -3.44
CA LEU A 35 -15.84 7.61 -3.74
C LEU A 35 -15.87 6.59 -4.89
N GLU A 36 -16.84 5.67 -4.90
CA GLU A 36 -16.98 4.68 -5.96
C GLU A 36 -17.20 5.31 -7.34
N ALA A 37 -18.11 6.29 -7.44
CA ALA A 37 -18.38 6.99 -8.69
C ALA A 37 -17.16 7.77 -9.19
N GLU A 38 -16.46 8.45 -8.28
CA GLU A 38 -15.25 9.20 -8.61
C GLU A 38 -14.13 8.27 -9.10
N ILE A 39 -13.89 7.14 -8.44
CA ILE A 39 -12.90 6.15 -8.86
C ILE A 39 -13.25 5.61 -10.26
N GLY A 40 -14.50 5.20 -10.47
CA GLY A 40 -14.96 4.69 -11.76
C GLY A 40 -14.78 5.74 -12.87
N ALA A 41 -15.13 7.00 -12.60
CA ALA A 41 -14.93 8.10 -13.53
C ALA A 41 -13.44 8.30 -13.87
N ARG A 42 -12.55 8.34 -12.86
CA ARG A 42 -11.10 8.51 -13.06
C ARG A 42 -10.48 7.36 -13.83
N LEU A 43 -10.79 6.11 -13.48
CA LEU A 43 -10.30 4.93 -14.22
C LEU A 43 -10.77 4.94 -15.69
N SER A 44 -12.00 5.37 -15.93
CA SER A 44 -12.53 5.48 -17.30
C SER A 44 -11.82 6.54 -18.15
N THR A 45 -11.18 7.54 -17.53
CA THR A 45 -10.37 8.54 -18.28
C THR A 45 -9.09 7.95 -18.87
N LEU A 46 -8.64 6.78 -18.40
CA LEU A 46 -7.46 6.09 -18.95
C LEU A 46 -7.69 5.64 -20.40
N ARG A 47 -8.96 5.54 -20.85
CA ARG A 47 -9.34 5.15 -22.22
C ARG A 47 -8.63 3.88 -22.70
N ILE A 48 -8.45 2.92 -21.79
CA ILE A 48 -7.87 1.61 -22.10
C ILE A 48 -8.92 0.84 -22.88
N ALA A 49 -8.59 0.43 -24.11
CA ALA A 49 -9.46 -0.41 -24.92
C ALA A 49 -9.74 -1.74 -24.18
N SER A 50 -11.01 -2.15 -24.12
CA SER A 50 -11.44 -3.32 -23.33
C SER A 50 -10.69 -4.60 -23.71
N GLU A 51 -10.30 -4.70 -24.98
CA GLU A 51 -9.55 -5.80 -25.59
C GLU A 51 -8.14 -5.93 -24.99
N ARG A 52 -7.58 -4.84 -24.45
CA ARG A 52 -6.27 -4.86 -23.76
C ARG A 52 -6.37 -5.41 -22.34
N LEU A 53 -7.57 -5.46 -21.76
CA LEU A 53 -7.81 -5.92 -20.38
C LEU A 53 -8.54 -7.26 -20.32
N ARG A 54 -9.30 -7.61 -21.35
CA ARG A 54 -10.07 -8.86 -21.41
C ARG A 54 -9.17 -10.09 -21.18
N ASN A 55 -9.57 -10.93 -20.23
CA ASN A 55 -8.89 -12.15 -19.79
C ASN A 55 -7.44 -11.92 -19.33
N ARG A 56 -7.08 -10.68 -18.97
CA ARG A 56 -5.76 -10.36 -18.42
C ARG A 56 -5.78 -10.45 -16.91
N ARG A 57 -4.75 -11.08 -16.36
CA ARG A 57 -4.52 -11.13 -14.91
C ARG A 57 -3.88 -9.83 -14.47
N ILE A 58 -4.61 -9.03 -13.69
CA ILE A 58 -4.16 -7.71 -13.25
C ILE A 58 -3.90 -7.71 -11.75
N ALA A 59 -2.66 -7.49 -11.35
CA ALA A 59 -2.26 -7.39 -9.95
C ALA A 59 -2.64 -6.01 -9.40
N VAL A 60 -3.32 -5.95 -8.26
CA VAL A 60 -3.68 -4.70 -7.57
C VAL A 60 -2.95 -4.63 -6.24
N SER A 61 -2.05 -3.66 -6.09
CA SER A 61 -1.26 -3.54 -4.87
C SER A 61 -2.12 -3.02 -3.70
N ALA A 62 -1.95 -3.56 -2.49
CA ALA A 62 -2.49 -2.99 -1.27
C ALA A 62 -1.39 -2.83 -0.21
N GLY A 63 -1.19 -1.61 0.28
CA GLY A 63 -0.05 -1.27 1.16
C GLY A 63 -0.46 -0.72 2.53
N SER A 64 0.47 -0.80 3.48
CA SER A 64 0.35 -0.31 4.87
C SER A 64 0.64 1.20 5.03
N ARG A 65 0.21 2.00 4.06
CA ARG A 65 0.61 3.42 3.95
C ARG A 65 -0.41 4.40 4.51
N GLY A 66 -1.44 3.94 5.22
CA GLY A 66 -2.47 4.78 5.83
C GLY A 66 -3.34 5.51 4.80
N ILE A 67 -3.71 4.81 3.73
CA ILE A 67 -4.67 5.30 2.73
C ILE A 67 -6.06 5.27 3.37
N ALA A 68 -6.75 6.41 3.40
CA ALA A 68 -8.14 6.46 3.84
C ALA A 68 -9.01 5.64 2.89
N SER A 69 -9.93 4.84 3.43
CA SER A 69 -10.83 3.99 2.66
C SER A 69 -10.12 2.99 1.74
N LEU A 70 -8.94 2.47 2.14
CA LEU A 70 -8.16 1.53 1.32
C LEU A 70 -8.99 0.36 0.77
N ALA A 71 -9.75 -0.32 1.62
CA ALA A 71 -10.58 -1.46 1.20
C ALA A 71 -11.61 -1.08 0.14
N GLU A 72 -12.27 0.08 0.30
CA GLU A 72 -13.25 0.57 -0.68
C GLU A 72 -12.57 0.93 -2.01
N ILE A 73 -11.40 1.59 -1.96
CA ILE A 73 -10.61 1.91 -3.16
C ILE A 73 -10.25 0.63 -3.91
N VAL A 74 -9.69 -0.36 -3.21
CA VAL A 74 -9.31 -1.65 -3.81
C VAL A 74 -10.52 -2.36 -4.39
N ARG A 75 -11.65 -2.41 -3.66
CA ARG A 75 -12.92 -2.97 -4.15
C ARG A 75 -13.37 -2.30 -5.45
N CYS A 76 -13.37 -0.96 -5.51
CA CYS A 76 -13.79 -0.21 -6.69
C CYS A 76 -12.85 -0.44 -7.88
N VAL A 77 -11.54 -0.50 -7.66
CA VAL A 77 -10.55 -0.82 -8.70
C VAL A 77 -10.78 -2.23 -9.24
N CYS A 78 -10.89 -3.24 -8.37
CA CYS A 78 -11.15 -4.61 -8.79
C CYS A 78 -12.50 -4.74 -9.52
N ALA A 79 -13.56 -4.07 -9.03
CA ALA A 79 -14.86 -4.05 -9.69
C ALA A 79 -14.77 -3.46 -11.10
N TRP A 80 -14.11 -2.31 -11.27
CA TRP A 80 -13.92 -1.70 -12.58
C TRP A 80 -13.11 -2.59 -13.52
N LEU A 81 -12.02 -3.21 -13.05
CA LEU A 81 -11.24 -4.15 -13.87
C LEU A 81 -12.09 -5.33 -14.36
N ARG A 82 -12.94 -5.90 -13.49
CA ARG A 82 -13.88 -6.95 -13.88
C ARG A 82 -14.90 -6.49 -14.92
N THR A 83 -15.42 -5.25 -14.84
CA THR A 83 -16.32 -4.73 -15.88
C THR A 83 -15.62 -4.55 -17.24
N GLN A 84 -14.30 -4.40 -17.25
CA GLN A 84 -13.49 -4.41 -18.48
C GLN A 84 -13.14 -5.83 -18.97
N GLY A 85 -13.54 -6.88 -18.22
CA GLY A 85 -13.25 -8.27 -18.54
C GLY A 85 -11.89 -8.78 -18.05
N ALA A 86 -11.19 -8.05 -17.18
CA ALA A 86 -9.96 -8.51 -16.56
C ALA A 86 -10.21 -9.42 -15.36
N GLU A 87 -9.17 -10.12 -14.93
CA GLU A 87 -9.12 -11.04 -13.79
C GLU A 87 -8.21 -10.44 -12.70
N PRO A 88 -8.73 -9.54 -11.83
CA PRO A 88 -7.91 -8.90 -10.83
C PRO A 88 -7.61 -9.84 -9.66
N PHE A 89 -6.42 -9.69 -9.08
CA PHE A 89 -6.07 -10.22 -7.76
C PHE A 89 -5.33 -9.14 -6.98
N VAL A 90 -5.45 -9.17 -5.66
CA VAL A 90 -4.79 -8.23 -4.76
C VAL A 90 -3.53 -8.88 -4.20
N PHE A 91 -2.46 -8.10 -4.07
CA PHE A 91 -1.24 -8.55 -3.39
C PHE A 91 -0.75 -7.48 -2.40
N PRO A 92 -0.10 -7.87 -1.30
CA PRO A 92 0.47 -6.95 -0.34
C PRO A 92 1.70 -6.24 -0.95
N ALA A 93 1.68 -4.91 -0.97
CA ALA A 93 2.82 -4.09 -1.38
C ALA A 93 3.31 -3.26 -0.18
N MET A 94 3.97 -3.92 0.76
CA MET A 94 4.32 -3.35 2.05
C MET A 94 5.72 -3.69 2.55
N GLY A 95 6.59 -4.28 1.72
CA GLY A 95 7.95 -4.66 2.10
C GLY A 95 7.98 -5.53 3.37
N THR A 96 8.78 -5.16 4.37
CA THR A 96 8.97 -5.95 5.60
C THR A 96 7.85 -5.83 6.64
N HIS A 97 6.76 -5.11 6.36
CA HIS A 97 5.61 -5.06 7.27
C HIS A 97 5.01 -6.46 7.49
N GLY A 98 4.30 -6.66 8.60
CA GLY A 98 3.76 -7.98 8.96
C GLY A 98 4.85 -8.98 9.31
N GLY A 99 6.03 -8.49 9.76
CA GLY A 99 7.18 -9.33 10.06
C GLY A 99 7.86 -9.93 8.83
N GLY A 100 7.53 -9.48 7.61
CA GLY A 100 8.07 -10.04 6.37
C GLY A 100 7.62 -11.49 6.14
N THR A 101 6.36 -11.80 6.49
CA THR A 101 5.74 -13.12 6.30
C THR A 101 4.43 -12.97 5.53
N ALA A 102 4.06 -14.00 4.77
CA ALA A 102 2.81 -14.01 4.02
C ALA A 102 1.60 -13.91 4.96
N GLU A 103 1.62 -14.61 6.09
CA GLU A 103 0.55 -14.62 7.07
C GLU A 103 0.41 -13.24 7.73
N GLY A 104 1.53 -12.62 8.12
CA GLY A 104 1.51 -11.32 8.78
C GLY A 104 1.07 -10.20 7.85
N GLN A 105 1.48 -10.22 6.57
CA GLN A 105 1.00 -9.25 5.58
C GLN A 105 -0.49 -9.45 5.27
N SER A 106 -0.94 -10.70 5.16
CA SER A 106 -2.36 -11.03 5.00
C SER A 106 -3.21 -10.50 6.17
N LYS A 107 -2.72 -10.68 7.41
CA LYS A 107 -3.40 -10.16 8.60
C LYS A 107 -3.54 -8.64 8.57
N ILE A 108 -2.49 -7.93 8.15
CA ILE A 108 -2.53 -6.47 8.01
C ILE A 108 -3.59 -6.04 6.98
N LEU A 109 -3.66 -6.71 5.84
CA LEU A 109 -4.68 -6.42 4.82
C LEU A 109 -6.10 -6.67 5.37
N GLU A 110 -6.29 -7.78 6.07
CA GLU A 110 -7.56 -8.10 6.72
C GLU A 110 -7.98 -7.03 7.73
N ASP A 111 -7.05 -6.56 8.57
CA ASP A 111 -7.27 -5.50 9.56
C ASP A 111 -7.64 -4.16 8.90
N TYR A 112 -7.18 -3.92 7.67
CA TYR A 112 -7.59 -2.78 6.85
C TYR A 112 -8.89 -3.00 6.09
N GLY A 113 -9.56 -4.15 6.28
CA GLY A 113 -10.79 -4.51 5.59
C GLY A 113 -10.59 -4.98 4.15
N VAL A 114 -9.34 -5.14 3.70
CA VAL A 114 -9.01 -5.70 2.39
C VAL A 114 -9.11 -7.22 2.53
N ARG A 115 -10.33 -7.74 2.34
CA ARG A 115 -10.64 -9.16 2.37
C ARG A 115 -11.24 -9.61 1.05
N SER A 116 -10.97 -10.86 0.67
CA SER A 116 -11.38 -11.42 -0.64
C SER A 116 -12.88 -11.30 -0.90
N ASP A 117 -13.70 -11.58 0.12
CA ASP A 117 -15.17 -11.45 0.09
C ASP A 117 -15.63 -10.00 -0.18
N TYR A 118 -14.96 -9.03 0.43
CA TYR A 118 -15.33 -7.63 0.32
C TYR A 118 -14.87 -6.99 -1.00
N VAL A 119 -13.65 -7.28 -1.44
CA VAL A 119 -13.08 -6.70 -2.68
C VAL A 119 -13.51 -7.46 -3.95
N GLY A 120 -14.01 -8.69 -3.77
CA GLY A 120 -14.44 -9.58 -4.85
C GLY A 120 -13.30 -10.11 -5.71
N ALA A 121 -12.10 -10.21 -5.15
CA ALA A 121 -10.89 -10.66 -5.83
C ALA A 121 -10.00 -11.44 -4.86
N GLU A 122 -9.26 -12.41 -5.37
CA GLU A 122 -8.30 -13.19 -4.59
C GLU A 122 -7.26 -12.27 -3.94
N ILE A 123 -6.84 -12.59 -2.70
CA ILE A 123 -5.69 -11.97 -2.05
C ILE A 123 -4.55 -12.97 -2.08
N ARG A 124 -3.46 -12.62 -2.77
CA ARG A 124 -2.24 -13.42 -2.89
C ARG A 124 -1.15 -12.78 -2.06
N SER A 125 -0.83 -13.41 -0.94
CA SER A 125 0.30 -13.02 -0.10
C SER A 125 1.34 -14.13 -0.15
N ASP A 126 2.52 -13.82 -0.66
CA ASP A 126 3.69 -14.70 -0.70
C ASP A 126 4.92 -13.82 -0.45
N MET A 127 6.02 -14.41 0.02
CA MET A 127 7.30 -13.72 0.15
C MET A 127 8.22 -13.98 -1.05
N ALA A 128 7.79 -14.81 -2.02
CA ALA A 128 8.55 -15.05 -3.23
C ALA A 128 8.66 -13.79 -4.10
N ALA A 129 9.89 -13.44 -4.46
CA ALA A 129 10.21 -12.31 -5.33
C ALA A 129 10.87 -12.79 -6.64
N ALA A 130 10.55 -12.13 -7.74
CA ALA A 130 11.20 -12.28 -9.03
C ALA A 130 12.24 -11.15 -9.22
N SER A 131 13.42 -11.49 -9.73
CA SER A 131 14.42 -10.49 -10.11
C SER A 131 13.99 -9.78 -11.39
N LEU A 132 14.07 -8.45 -11.39
CA LEU A 132 13.89 -7.60 -12.56
C LEU A 132 15.23 -7.24 -13.23
N GLY A 133 16.35 -7.76 -12.68
CA GLY A 133 17.70 -7.46 -13.11
C GLY A 133 18.39 -6.41 -12.24
N GLU A 134 19.43 -5.81 -12.82
CA GLU A 134 20.31 -4.86 -12.14
C GLU A 134 20.16 -3.46 -12.76
N THR A 135 20.10 -2.42 -11.92
CA THR A 135 20.09 -1.04 -12.40
C THR A 135 21.46 -0.63 -12.94
N PRO A 136 21.57 0.44 -13.76
CA PRO A 136 22.87 0.94 -14.23
C PRO A 136 23.87 1.29 -13.12
N GLU A 137 23.38 1.58 -11.92
CA GLU A 137 24.16 1.89 -10.72
C GLU A 137 24.54 0.65 -9.89
N GLY A 138 24.11 -0.54 -10.29
CA GLY A 138 24.49 -1.81 -9.67
C GLY A 138 23.52 -2.36 -8.62
N PHE A 139 22.31 -1.82 -8.51
CA PHE A 139 21.32 -2.29 -7.53
C PHE A 139 20.49 -3.44 -8.11
N GLN A 140 20.34 -4.52 -7.36
CA GLN A 140 19.42 -5.60 -7.72
C GLN A 140 17.98 -5.15 -7.48
N ALA A 141 17.14 -5.26 -8.50
CA ALA A 141 15.72 -4.93 -8.44
C ALA A 141 14.90 -6.21 -8.35
N PHE A 142 13.93 -6.21 -7.44
CA PHE A 142 13.01 -7.32 -7.23
C PHE A 142 11.57 -6.82 -7.20
N MET A 143 10.65 -7.73 -7.45
CA MET A 143 9.21 -7.51 -7.33
C MET A 143 8.54 -8.79 -6.86
N ASP A 144 7.43 -8.67 -6.13
CA ASP A 144 6.50 -9.77 -5.83
C ASP A 144 6.31 -10.63 -7.08
N ARG A 145 6.55 -11.94 -6.93
CA ARG A 145 6.55 -12.87 -8.07
C ARG A 145 5.20 -12.92 -8.76
N ALA A 146 4.10 -12.96 -8.01
CA ALA A 146 2.77 -13.03 -8.61
C ALA A 146 2.45 -11.75 -9.39
N ALA A 147 2.87 -10.60 -8.88
CA ALA A 147 2.72 -9.31 -9.56
C ALA A 147 3.63 -9.20 -10.80
N ALA A 148 4.86 -9.71 -10.75
CA ALA A 148 5.79 -9.73 -11.88
C ALA A 148 5.33 -10.65 -13.02
N GLU A 149 4.64 -11.75 -12.69
CA GLU A 149 4.07 -12.70 -13.64
C GLU A 149 2.67 -12.28 -14.16
N ALA A 150 2.11 -11.19 -13.65
CA ALA A 150 0.82 -10.66 -14.09
C ALA A 150 0.92 -9.97 -15.47
N ASP A 151 -0.20 -9.86 -16.18
CA ASP A 151 -0.26 -9.12 -17.44
C ASP A 151 -0.19 -7.60 -17.24
N GLY A 152 -0.41 -7.13 -16.01
CA GLY A 152 -0.33 -5.72 -15.64
C GLY A 152 -0.51 -5.52 -14.14
N VAL A 153 -0.09 -4.35 -13.66
CA VAL A 153 -0.10 -3.98 -12.25
C VAL A 153 -0.78 -2.62 -12.07
N VAL A 154 -1.73 -2.53 -11.15
CA VAL A 154 -2.30 -1.29 -10.65
C VAL A 154 -1.70 -0.96 -9.30
N VAL A 155 -0.97 0.15 -9.23
CA VAL A 155 -0.34 0.62 -8.00
C VAL A 155 -1.30 1.57 -7.27
N VAL A 156 -1.67 1.21 -6.04
CA VAL A 156 -2.51 2.00 -5.15
C VAL A 156 -1.62 2.64 -4.09
N ASN A 157 -1.54 3.98 -4.10
CA ASN A 157 -0.60 4.72 -3.24
C ASN A 157 -1.23 5.96 -2.59
N ARG A 158 -0.52 6.48 -1.57
CA ARG A 158 -0.77 7.81 -1.00
C ARG A 158 0.45 8.70 -1.26
N VAL A 159 0.22 9.89 -1.80
CA VAL A 159 1.27 10.92 -1.95
C VAL A 159 1.28 11.78 -0.70
N LYS A 160 2.43 11.88 -0.05
CA LYS A 160 2.64 12.74 1.13
C LYS A 160 4.14 13.00 1.36
N PRO A 161 4.49 14.05 2.12
CA PRO A 161 5.85 14.21 2.62
C PRO A 161 6.37 12.98 3.36
N HIS A 162 7.65 12.65 3.15
CA HIS A 162 8.29 11.58 3.90
C HIS A 162 8.63 12.08 5.32
N THR A 163 8.57 11.18 6.30
CA THR A 163 8.85 11.56 7.70
C THR A 163 10.33 11.72 7.98
N ASP A 164 11.16 10.95 7.28
CA ASP A 164 12.58 10.78 7.62
C ASP A 164 13.52 11.52 6.64
N PHE A 165 13.01 12.04 5.53
CA PHE A 165 13.79 12.79 4.56
C PHE A 165 12.91 13.75 3.76
N SER A 166 13.53 14.74 3.12
CA SER A 166 12.88 15.67 2.19
C SER A 166 13.61 15.62 0.85
N GLY A 167 12.87 15.56 -0.26
CA GLY A 167 13.47 15.49 -1.59
C GLY A 167 12.46 15.77 -2.70
N LYS A 168 12.93 15.76 -3.96
CA LYS A 168 12.06 15.90 -5.15
C LYS A 168 11.06 14.75 -5.28
N ILE A 169 11.43 13.57 -4.78
CA ILE A 169 10.61 12.36 -4.76
C ILE A 169 10.52 11.92 -3.30
N GLU A 170 9.29 11.76 -2.79
CA GLU A 170 9.02 11.35 -1.41
C GLU A 170 8.11 10.10 -1.37
N SER A 171 7.05 10.11 -0.55
CA SER A 171 6.06 9.02 -0.58
C SER A 171 5.18 9.14 -1.82
N GLY A 172 4.77 8.01 -2.38
CA GLY A 172 3.89 7.98 -3.54
C GLY A 172 4.16 6.78 -4.42
N LEU A 173 3.96 6.95 -5.71
CA LEU A 173 4.04 5.90 -6.71
C LEU A 173 5.42 5.22 -6.73
N LEU A 174 6.49 6.01 -6.84
CA LEU A 174 7.86 5.48 -6.92
C LEU A 174 8.25 4.70 -5.65
N LYS A 175 7.88 5.20 -4.47
CA LYS A 175 8.12 4.49 -3.21
C LYS A 175 7.33 3.18 -3.14
N MET A 176 6.08 3.18 -3.58
CA MET A 176 5.29 1.94 -3.63
C MET A 176 5.91 0.93 -4.59
N MET A 177 6.39 1.36 -5.75
CA MET A 177 7.00 0.43 -6.69
C MET A 177 8.35 -0.11 -6.22
N ALA A 178 9.24 0.75 -5.71
CA ALA A 178 10.60 0.36 -5.35
C ALA A 178 10.72 -0.35 -4.00
N VAL A 179 9.83 -0.05 -3.04
CA VAL A 179 9.92 -0.57 -1.65
C VAL A 179 8.65 -1.29 -1.21
N GLY A 180 7.51 -0.97 -1.83
CA GLY A 180 6.25 -1.65 -1.51
C GLY A 180 6.18 -3.02 -2.17
N MET A 181 6.41 -3.07 -3.49
CA MET A 181 6.27 -4.27 -4.31
C MET A 181 7.53 -5.15 -4.33
N GLY A 182 8.69 -4.59 -3.95
CA GLY A 182 9.97 -5.28 -3.93
C GLY A 182 10.34 -5.84 -2.57
#